data_AF-A0A955EAG3-F1
#
_entry.id   AF-A0A955EAG3-F1
#
_cell.length_a   1.000
_cell.length_b   1.000
_cell.length_c   1.000
_cell.angle_alpha   90.00
_cell.angle_beta   90.00
_cell.angle_gamma   90.00
#
_symmetry.space_group_name_H-M   'P 1'
#
loop_
_entity.id
_entity.type
_entity.pdbx_description
1 polymer ?
#
loop_
_entity_poly.entity_id
_entity_poly.type
_entity_poly.pdbx_seq_one_letter_code
_entity_poly.pdbx_strand_id
1 'polypeptide(L)'
;MQNNIKGFGISKTIPANEGKTALDNLYNGKLKEYEFHMAGKPSKLKVGDYVYTIFQDMLYGKLQIAQIVEGQNNPESGKSRSLIIVKCPGELFNQPIPKKGHRGTRYFEEA
;
A
#
# COMPACT_ATOMS: atom_id res chain seq x y z
N MET A 1 -6.14 23.01 -5.99
CA MET A 1 -6.88 21.72 -6.05
C MET A 1 -6.35 20.88 -4.90
N GLN A 2 -7.18 20.58 -3.89
CA GLN A 2 -6.75 19.80 -2.72
C GLN A 2 -6.73 18.32 -3.09
N ASN A 3 -5.58 17.67 -2.98
CA ASN A 3 -5.50 16.22 -3.06
C ASN A 3 -6.13 15.66 -1.78
N ASN A 4 -7.12 14.77 -1.91
CA ASN A 4 -7.83 14.19 -0.77
C ASN A 4 -7.06 12.99 -0.17
N ILE A 5 -5.85 13.27 0.34
CA ILE A 5 -4.89 12.25 0.83
C ILE A 5 -5.22 11.80 2.26
N LYS A 6 -6.26 12.38 2.87
CA LYS A 6 -6.64 12.15 4.28
C LYS A 6 -6.75 10.68 4.63
N GLY A 7 -6.18 10.34 5.78
CA GLY A 7 -6.23 9.01 6.37
C GLY A 7 -4.93 8.57 7.02
N PHE A 8 -5.04 7.63 7.95
CA PHE A 8 -3.91 6.90 8.51
C PHE A 8 -3.71 5.59 7.73
N GLY A 9 -2.46 5.15 7.62
CA GLY A 9 -2.13 3.92 6.93
C GLY A 9 -0.64 3.67 6.79
N ILE A 10 -0.30 2.95 5.73
CA ILE A 10 1.08 2.71 5.32
C ILE A 10 1.29 3.12 3.87
N SER A 11 2.45 3.64 3.54
CA SER A 11 2.89 3.79 2.16
C SER A 11 3.75 2.61 1.75
N LYS A 12 3.51 2.08 0.55
CA LYS A 12 4.23 0.96 -0.01
C LYS A 12 4.75 1.29 -1.41
N THR A 13 6.06 1.13 -1.58
CA THR A 13 6.69 1.30 -2.89
C THR A 13 6.41 0.08 -3.79
N ILE A 14 5.81 0.32 -4.94
CA ILE A 14 5.70 -0.66 -6.02
C ILE A 14 7.06 -0.70 -6.74
N PRO A 15 7.72 -1.86 -6.82
CA PRO A 15 9.03 -1.96 -7.44
C PRO A 15 8.94 -1.61 -8.93
N ALA A 16 9.93 -0.87 -9.43
CA ALA A 16 9.97 -0.43 -10.82
C ALA A 16 9.93 -1.60 -11.83
N ASN A 17 10.41 -2.78 -11.41
CA ASN A 17 10.42 -3.99 -12.23
C ASN A 17 9.02 -4.59 -12.46
N GLU A 18 8.07 -4.43 -11.54
CA GLU A 18 6.65 -4.80 -11.77
C GLU A 18 5.96 -3.83 -12.73
N GLY A 19 6.54 -2.65 -12.92
CA GLY A 19 6.10 -1.65 -13.88
C GLY A 19 4.81 -0.94 -13.50
N LYS A 20 4.41 0.00 -14.37
CA LYS A 20 3.18 0.78 -14.21
C LYS A 20 1.92 -0.10 -14.30
N THR A 21 2.01 -1.27 -14.95
CA THR A 21 0.89 -2.21 -15.10
C THR A 21 0.40 -2.73 -13.75
N ALA A 22 1.30 -3.06 -12.83
CA ALA A 22 0.92 -3.48 -11.48
C ALA A 22 0.17 -2.37 -10.75
N LEU A 23 0.66 -1.14 -10.85
CA LEU A 23 -0.03 0.03 -10.31
C LEU A 23 -1.41 0.22 -10.94
N ASP A 24 -1.51 0.17 -12.27
CA ASP A 24 -2.76 0.37 -13.00
C ASP A 24 -3.82 -0.66 -12.60
N ASN A 25 -3.44 -1.93 -12.44
CA ASN A 25 -4.34 -3.01 -12.01
C ASN A 25 -4.98 -2.77 -10.63
N LEU A 26 -4.32 -2.02 -9.74
CA LEU A 26 -4.87 -1.67 -8.43
C LEU A 26 -6.02 -0.66 -8.53
N TYR A 27 -6.10 0.11 -9.62
CA TYR A 27 -7.02 1.23 -9.77
C TYR A 27 -7.99 1.10 -10.96
N ASN A 28 -7.68 0.24 -11.95
CA ASN A 28 -8.50 0.06 -13.15
C ASN A 28 -9.76 -0.83 -12.93
N GLY A 29 -9.96 -1.35 -11.72
CA GLY A 29 -11.12 -2.17 -11.36
C GLY A 29 -11.08 -3.62 -11.84
N LYS A 30 -9.97 -4.07 -12.43
CA LYS A 30 -9.79 -5.49 -12.81
C LYS A 30 -9.64 -6.40 -11.59
N LEU A 31 -9.05 -5.88 -10.52
CA LEU A 31 -8.88 -6.59 -9.27
C LEU A 31 -10.00 -6.20 -8.30
N LYS A 32 -10.51 -7.19 -7.56
CA LYS A 32 -11.41 -6.96 -6.42
C LYS A 32 -10.64 -6.72 -5.14
N GLU A 33 -9.53 -7.43 -4.98
CA GLU A 33 -8.67 -7.37 -3.80
C GLU A 33 -7.21 -7.56 -4.24
N TYR A 34 -6.29 -7.02 -3.45
CA TYR A 34 -4.86 -7.19 -3.67
C TYR A 34 -4.15 -7.44 -2.34
N GLU A 35 -3.13 -8.29 -2.36
CA GLU A 35 -2.33 -8.60 -1.18
C GLU A 35 -1.00 -7.86 -1.17
N PHE A 36 -0.69 -7.25 -0.03
CA PHE A 36 0.58 -6.60 0.22
C PHE A 36 1.33 -7.30 1.34
N HIS A 37 2.51 -7.83 1.03
CA HIS A 37 3.45 -8.31 2.05
C HIS A 37 4.10 -7.15 2.81
N MET A 38 4.04 -7.19 4.14
CA MET A 38 4.77 -6.31 5.04
C MET A 38 5.72 -7.15 5.91
N ALA A 39 6.95 -6.67 6.09
CA ALA A 39 7.89 -7.31 7.01
C ALA A 39 7.51 -6.99 8.45
N GLY A 40 7.47 -8.02 9.31
CA GLY A 40 7.11 -7.88 10.71
C GLY A 40 5.60 -7.77 10.96
N LYS A 41 5.24 -7.51 12.22
CA LYS A 41 3.86 -7.33 12.69
C LYS A 41 3.47 -5.85 12.60
N PRO A 42 2.36 -5.48 11.93
CA PRO A 42 1.88 -4.11 11.93
C PRO A 42 1.34 -3.74 13.33
N SER A 43 2.10 -2.98 14.10
CA SER A 43 1.70 -2.60 15.47
C SER A 43 0.59 -1.55 15.55
N LYS A 44 0.40 -0.74 14.49
CA LYS A 44 -0.56 0.38 14.49
C LYS A 44 -1.62 0.30 13.38
N LEU A 45 -1.45 -0.63 12.43
CA LEU A 45 -2.34 -0.75 11.27
C LEU A 45 -3.58 -1.56 11.65
N LYS A 46 -4.75 -1.11 11.21
CA LYS A 46 -6.03 -1.80 11.40
C LYS A 46 -6.81 -1.89 10.09
N VAL A 47 -7.81 -2.77 10.08
CA VAL A 47 -8.80 -2.82 9.01
C VAL A 47 -9.51 -1.47 8.92
N GLY A 48 -9.69 -0.98 7.69
CA GLY A 48 -10.25 0.35 7.42
C GLY A 48 -9.21 1.45 7.20
N ASP A 49 -7.95 1.25 7.61
CA ASP A 49 -6.83 2.13 7.26
C ASP A 49 -6.48 1.99 5.77
N TYR A 50 -5.47 2.73 5.30
CA TYR A 50 -5.11 2.80 3.89
C TYR A 50 -3.71 2.27 3.57
N VAL A 51 -3.55 1.71 2.37
CA VAL A 51 -2.25 1.47 1.75
C VAL A 51 -2.07 2.46 0.61
N TYR A 52 -1.07 3.33 0.75
CA TYR A 52 -0.72 4.33 -0.25
C TYR A 52 0.35 3.79 -1.20
N THR A 53 0.11 3.84 -2.50
CA THR A 53 1.07 3.30 -3.48
C THR A 53 2.05 4.37 -3.93
N ILE A 54 3.34 4.09 -3.74
CA ILE A 54 4.43 4.92 -4.27
C ILE A 54 5.05 4.21 -5.47
N PHE A 55 5.21 4.92 -6.58
CA PHE A 55 5.91 4.44 -7.76
C PHE A 55 6.79 5.55 -8.31
N GLN A 56 8.06 5.26 -8.63
CA GLN A 56 9.03 6.26 -9.12
C GLN A 56 9.06 7.56 -8.28
N ASP A 57 9.18 7.44 -6.96
CA ASP A 57 9.19 8.57 -6.02
C ASP A 57 7.92 9.45 -6.05
N MET A 58 6.82 8.92 -6.59
CA MET A 58 5.52 9.60 -6.65
C MET A 58 4.42 8.76 -5.98
N LEU A 59 3.56 9.42 -5.21
CA LEU A 59 2.40 8.84 -4.54
C LEU A 59 1.18 8.94 -5.46
N TYR A 60 0.60 7.81 -5.86
CA TYR A 60 -0.46 7.78 -6.88
C TYR A 60 -1.87 7.69 -6.34
N GLY A 61 -2.05 7.03 -5.20
CA GLY A 61 -3.38 6.76 -4.67
C GLY A 61 -3.32 5.99 -3.36
N LYS A 62 -4.51 5.63 -2.88
CA LYS A 62 -4.73 4.88 -1.65
C LYS A 62 -5.70 3.72 -1.88
N LEU A 63 -5.49 2.61 -1.17
CA LEU A 63 -6.37 1.45 -1.16
C LEU A 63 -6.80 1.16 0.26
N GLN A 64 -8.09 0.91 0.49
CA GLN A 64 -8.57 0.62 1.83
C GLN A 64 -8.24 -0.82 2.24
N ILE A 65 -7.73 -1.01 3.45
CA ILE A 65 -7.40 -2.33 4.00
C ILE A 65 -8.70 -3.06 4.35
N ALA A 66 -8.89 -4.22 3.74
CA ALA A 66 -9.99 -5.14 4.00
C ALA A 66 -9.67 -6.09 5.15
N GLN A 67 -8.45 -6.62 5.19
CA GLN A 67 -8.04 -7.64 6.15
C GLN A 67 -6.53 -7.58 6.39
N ILE A 68 -6.11 -7.90 7.61
CA ILE A 68 -4.70 -8.04 7.98
C ILE A 68 -4.51 -9.46 8.52
N VAL A 69 -3.66 -10.24 7.85
CA VAL A 69 -3.30 -11.59 8.27
C VAL A 69 -1.89 -11.55 8.84
N GLU A 70 -1.79 -11.69 10.15
CA GLU A 70 -0.52 -11.68 10.88
C GLU A 70 0.07 -13.10 10.97
N GLY A 71 1.40 -13.20 11.09
CA GLY A 71 2.02 -14.43 11.59
C GLY A 71 2.27 -15.54 10.57
N GLN A 72 2.35 -15.25 9.26
CA GLN A 72 2.95 -16.21 8.34
C GLN A 72 4.46 -16.28 8.61
N ASN A 73 4.85 -17.32 9.35
CA ASN A 73 6.25 -17.69 9.53
C ASN A 73 6.75 -18.30 8.22
N ASN A 74 7.62 -17.57 7.52
CA ASN A 74 8.32 -18.12 6.37
C ASN A 74 9.39 -19.11 6.88
N PRO A 75 9.27 -20.43 6.64
CA PRO A 75 10.20 -21.42 7.20
C PRO A 75 11.65 -21.22 6.74
N GLU A 76 11.89 -20.53 5.62
CA GLU A 76 13.23 -20.30 5.09
C GLU A 76 13.95 -19.06 5.64
N SER A 77 13.29 -18.19 6.43
CA SER A 77 13.91 -16.92 6.88
C SER A 77 13.68 -16.58 8.36
N GLY A 78 12.74 -17.25 9.04
CA GLY A 78 12.43 -17.00 10.47
C GLY A 78 11.80 -15.64 10.77
N LYS A 79 11.62 -14.77 9.75
CA LYS A 79 11.00 -13.45 9.88
C LYS A 79 9.52 -13.54 9.55
N SER A 80 8.66 -13.31 10.53
CA SER A 80 7.21 -13.23 10.34
C SER A 80 6.88 -12.10 9.36
N ARG A 81 6.13 -12.41 8.31
CA ARG A 81 5.55 -11.42 7.40
C ARG A 81 4.05 -11.33 7.67
N SER A 82 3.52 -10.12 7.56
CA SER A 82 2.09 -9.89 7.62
C SER A 82 1.56 -9.63 6.21
N LEU A 83 0.42 -10.23 5.89
CA LEU A 83 -0.29 -9.98 4.64
C LEU A 83 -1.36 -8.93 4.89
N ILE A 84 -1.36 -7.89 4.08
CA ILE A 84 -2.32 -6.79 4.14
C ILE A 84 -3.17 -6.90 2.88
N ILE A 85 -4.41 -7.34 3.04
CA ILE A 85 -5.37 -7.47 1.96
C ILE A 85 -6.11 -6.14 1.84
N VAL A 86 -6.08 -5.55 0.66
CA VAL A 86 -6.76 -4.29 0.35
C VAL A 86 -7.88 -4.50 -0.66
N LYS A 87 -8.88 -3.62 -0.62
CA LYS A 87 -9.95 -3.56 -1.61
C LYS A 87 -9.47 -2.83 -2.86
N CYS A 88 -9.83 -3.38 -4.02
CA CYS A 88 -9.64 -2.78 -5.33
C CYS A 88 -11.01 -2.60 -6.03
N PRO A 89 -11.19 -1.57 -6.88
CA PRO A 89 -10.20 -0.53 -7.20
C PRO A 89 -9.96 0.41 -6.01
N GLY A 90 -8.71 0.87 -5.89
CA GLY A 90 -8.36 1.95 -4.97
C GLY A 90 -8.82 3.32 -5.45
N GLU A 91 -8.52 4.35 -4.66
CA GLU A 91 -8.75 5.75 -5.00
C GLU A 91 -7.45 6.37 -5.52
N LEU A 92 -7.44 6.81 -6.78
CA LEU A 92 -6.34 7.60 -7.35
C LEU A 92 -6.41 9.05 -6.86
N PHE A 93 -5.25 9.66 -6.65
CA PHE A 93 -5.16 11.10 -6.42
C PHE A 93 -5.26 11.85 -7.74
N ASN A 94 -5.88 13.03 -7.70
CA ASN A 94 -6.01 13.90 -8.87
C ASN A 94 -4.65 14.22 -9.51
N GLN A 95 -3.61 14.35 -8.69
CA GLN A 95 -2.24 14.52 -9.14
C GLN A 95 -1.31 13.68 -8.27
N PRO A 96 -0.35 12.95 -8.87
CA PRO A 96 0.65 12.22 -8.12
C PRO A 96 1.51 13.18 -7.29
N ILE A 97 1.76 12.84 -6.03
CA ILE A 97 2.49 13.71 -5.09
C ILE A 97 3.94 13.25 -4.99
N PRO A 98 4.94 14.13 -5.19
CA PRO A 98 6.33 13.75 -5.04
C PRO A 98 6.63 13.33 -3.59
N LYS A 99 7.10 12.10 -3.40
CA LYS A 99 7.54 11.55 -2.10
C LYS A 99 8.95 10.98 -2.26
N LYS A 100 9.90 11.86 -2.57
CA LYS A 100 11.30 11.54 -2.85
C LYS A 100 11.98 10.88 -1.64
N GLY A 101 12.66 9.76 -1.88
CA GLY A 101 13.44 9.06 -0.85
C GLY A 101 12.63 8.12 0.03
N HIS A 102 11.32 7.97 -0.21
CA HIS A 102 10.49 7.00 0.49
C HIS A 102 10.62 5.63 -0.19
N ARG A 103 11.38 4.71 0.44
CA ARG A 103 11.52 3.33 -0.01
C ARG A 103 10.97 2.36 1.02
N GLY A 104 10.22 1.36 0.54
CA GLY A 104 9.73 0.24 1.33
C GLY A 104 8.31 0.45 1.86
N THR A 105 8.01 -0.15 3.01
CA THR A 105 6.75 0.03 3.74
C THR A 105 6.99 0.92 4.95
N ARG A 106 6.28 2.04 5.07
CA ARG A 106 6.33 2.89 6.27
C ARG A 106 4.94 3.37 6.66
N TYR A 107 4.77 3.74 7.92
CA TYR A 107 3.56 4.43 8.35
C TYR A 107 3.44 5.78 7.65
N PHE A 108 2.22 6.08 7.25
CA PHE A 108 1.85 7.28 6.52
C PHE A 108 0.54 7.81 7.09
N GLU A 109 0.57 9.06 7.51
CA GLU A 109 -0.58 9.76 8.05
C GLU A 109 -0.59 11.14 7.38
N GLU A 110 -1.69 11.46 6.70
CA GLU A 110 -1.92 12.82 6.20
C GLU A 110 -3.19 13.36 6.86
N ALA A 111 -3.04 14.53 7.48
CA ALA A 111 -4.07 15.27 8.20
C ALA A 111 -5.00 16.07 7.27
#